data_AF-A0A6G3PG86-F1
#
_entry.id   AF-A0A6G3PG86-F1
#
_cell.length_a   1.000
_cell.length_b   1.000
_cell.length_c   1.000
_cell.angle_alpha   90.00
_cell.angle_beta   90.00
_cell.angle_gamma   90.00
#
_symmetry.space_group_name_H-M   'P 1'
#
loop_
_entity.id
_entity.type
_entity.pdbx_description
1 polymer ?
#
loop_
_entity_poly.entity_id
_entity_poly.type
_entity_poly.pdbx_seq_one_letter_code
_entity_poly.pdbx_strand_id
1 'polypeptide(L)' 'MDAVLLVVAAVWGAVTGLLIPRAAYRFAVEPEEPWRTACPAGHPLAGPVRGWLG' A
#
# COMPACT_ATOMS: atom_id res chain seq x y z
N MET A 1 24.52 9.53 15.64
CA MET A 1 24.29 9.01 14.27
C MET A 1 23.22 7.91 14.30
N ASP A 2 23.16 7.14 15.37
CA ASP A 2 22.23 6.01 15.59
C ASP A 2 20.76 6.43 15.66
N ALA A 3 20.47 7.59 16.27
CA ALA A 3 19.10 8.09 16.35
C ALA A 3 18.47 8.33 14.97
N VAL A 4 19.25 8.81 13.98
CA VAL A 4 18.77 9.00 12.61
C VAL A 4 18.46 7.64 11.97
N LEU A 5 19.32 6.63 12.17
CA LEU A 5 19.09 5.29 11.67
C LEU A 5 17.85 4.64 12.29
N LEU A 6 17.64 4.82 13.60
CA LEU A 6 16.45 4.33 14.30
C LEU A 6 15.18 4.97 13.74
N VAL A 7 15.19 6.28 13.51
CA VAL A 7 14.05 7.01 12.92
C VAL A 7 13.77 6.50 11.51
N VAL A 8 14.80 6.34 10.67
CA VAL A 8 14.63 5.83 9.30
C VAL A 8 14.07 4.40 9.32
N ALA A 9 14.56 3.53 10.19
CA ALA A 9 14.05 2.17 10.31
C ALA A 9 12.58 2.14 10.76
N ALA A 10 12.21 2.98 11.74
CA ALA A 10 10.83 3.09 12.21
C ALA A 10 9.89 3.62 11.11
N VAL A 11 10.29 4.67 10.39
CA VAL A 11 9.52 5.22 9.26
C VAL A 11 9.39 4.17 8.15
N TRP A 12 10.47 3.47 7.82
CA TRP A 12 10.45 2.41 6.83
C TRP A 12 9.49 1.28 7.21
N GLY A 13 9.54 0.81 8.46
CA GLY A 13 8.62 -0.20 8.99
C GLY A 13 7.16 0.25 8.94
N ALA A 14 6.89 1.49 9.33
CA ALA A 14 5.54 2.05 9.28
C ALA A 14 5.00 2.17 7.85
N VAL A 15 5.81 2.69 6.93
CA VAL A 15 5.42 2.86 5.52
C VAL A 15 5.21 1.50 4.85
N THR A 16 6.13 0.55 5.03
CA THR A 16 6.00 -0.80 4.45
C THR A 16 4.81 -1.54 5.05
N GLY A 17 4.61 -1.47 6.37
CA GLY A 17 3.46 -2.08 7.06
C GLY A 17 2.12 -1.53 6.58
N LEU A 18 2.05 -0.24 6.21
CA LEU A 18 0.85 0.37 5.65
C LEU A 18 0.61 -0.05 4.18
N LEU A 19 1.67 -0.15 3.38
CA LEU A 19 1.56 -0.38 1.94
C LEU A 19 1.42 -1.87 1.57
N ILE A 20 2.03 -2.79 2.32
CA ILE A 20 2.02 -4.24 1.99
C ILE A 20 0.59 -4.82 1.92
N PRO A 21 -0.31 -4.62 2.90
CA PRO A 21 -1.66 -5.17 2.82
C PRO A 21 -2.45 -4.66 1.60
N ARG A 22 -2.24 -3.40 1.22
CA ARG A 22 -2.87 -2.83 0.02
C ARG A 22 -2.33 -3.45 -1.26
N ALA A 23 -1.01 -3.67 -1.33
CA ALA A 23 -0.39 -4.38 -2.44
C ALA A 23 -0.94 -5.80 -2.58
N ALA A 24 -0.97 -6.55 -1.47
CA ALA A 24 -1.48 -7.90 -1.43
C ALA A 24 -2.94 -7.98 -1.92
N TYR A 25 -3.81 -7.07 -1.46
CA TYR A 25 -5.19 -7.00 -1.94
C TYR A 25 -5.29 -6.67 -3.43
N ARG A 26 -4.51 -5.68 -3.90
CA ARG A 26 -4.59 -5.21 -5.29
C ARG A 26 -4.14 -6.27 -6.29
N PHE A 27 -3.15 -7.07 -5.90
CA PHE A 27 -2.54 -8.13 -6.70
C PHE A 27 -3.17 -9.51 -6.49
N ALA A 28 -4.09 -9.67 -5.53
CA ALA A 28 -4.87 -10.89 -5.34
C ALA A 28 -5.97 -11.01 -6.43
N VAL A 29 -5.55 -11.09 -7.67
CA VAL A 29 -6.35 -11.36 -8.87
C VAL A 29 -5.71 -12.51 -9.61
N GLU A 30 -6.47 -13.15 -10.50
CA GLU A 30 -5.92 -14.22 -11.32
C GLU A 30 -4.79 -13.68 -12.21
N PRO A 31 -3.81 -14.51 -12.59
CA PRO A 31 -2.81 -14.13 -13.58
C PRO A 31 -3.48 -13.56 -14.83
N GLU A 32 -2.88 -12.53 -15.41
CA GLU A 32 -3.40 -11.80 -16.58
C GLU A 32 -4.67 -10.96 -16.34
N GLU A 33 -5.30 -11.04 -15.17
CA GLU A 33 -6.36 -10.11 -14.80
C GLU A 33 -5.79 -8.74 -14.39
N PRO A 34 -6.50 -7.64 -14.72
CA PRO A 34 -6.13 -6.32 -14.25
C PRO A 34 -6.24 -6.25 -12.72
N TRP A 35 -5.27 -5.60 -12.09
CA TRP A 35 -5.26 -5.41 -10.64
C TRP A 35 -6.53 -4.71 -10.15
N ARG A 36 -6.94 -5.04 -8.93
CA ARG A 36 -8.14 -4.45 -8.33
C ARG A 36 -8.00 -2.92 -8.27
N THR A 37 -9.03 -2.22 -8.72
CA THR A 37 -9.09 -0.75 -8.69
C THR A 37 -10.19 -0.22 -7.78
N ALA A 38 -10.96 -1.10 -7.16
CA ALA A 38 -12.03 -0.77 -6.23
C ALA A 38 -11.90 -1.54 -4.90
N CYS A 39 -12.39 -0.94 -3.82
CA CYS A 39 -12.50 -1.60 -2.52
C CYS A 39 -13.65 -2.63 -2.53
N PRO A 40 -13.76 -3.51 -1.51
CA PRO A 40 -14.83 -4.50 -1.44
C PRO A 40 -16.25 -3.93 -1.47
N ALA A 41 -16.42 -2.65 -1.09
CA ALA A 41 -17.70 -1.94 -1.16
C ALA A 41 -17.98 -1.32 -2.56
N GLY A 42 -17.10 -1.52 -3.55
CA GLY A 42 -17.26 -1.00 -4.91
C GLY A 42 -16.76 0.44 -5.12
N HIS A 43 -16.23 1.10 -4.09
CA HIS A 43 -15.66 2.44 -4.25
C HIS A 43 -14.32 2.40 -4.98
N PRO A 44 -14.06 3.33 -5.92
CA PRO A 44 -12.78 3.40 -6.60
C PRO A 44 -11.66 3.69 -5.60
N LEU A 45 -10.53 3.01 -5.77
CA LEU A 45 -9.25 3.32 -5.11
C LEU A 45 -8.64 4.56 -5.77
N ALA A 46 -9.34 5.68 -5.65
CA ALA A 46 -8.94 6.99 -6.12
C ALA A 46 -8.27 7.79 -4.99
N GLY A 47 -7.32 8.65 -5.32
CA GLY A 47 -6.61 9.47 -4.32
C GLY A 47 -5.13 9.68 -4.66
N PRO A 48 -4.38 10.35 -3.77
CA PRO A 48 -2.95 10.58 -3.94
C PRO A 48 -2.23 9.25 -4.18
N VAL A 49 -1.30 9.26 -5.14
CA VAL A 49 -0.57 8.07 -5.56
C VAL A 49 -1.55 6.95 -5.98
N ARG A 50 -2.62 7.22 -6.75
CA ARG A 50 -3.59 6.21 -7.24
C ARG A 50 -4.28 5.39 -6.14
N GLY A 51 -4.64 6.04 -5.03
CA GLY A 51 -5.32 5.41 -3.89
C GLY A 51 -4.41 4.58 -2.97
N TRP A 52 -3.09 4.79 -3.05
CA TRP A 52 -2.12 4.16 -2.14
C TRP A 52 -1.93 4.95 -0.84
N LEU A 53 -2.16 6.27 -0.88
CA LEU A 53 -2.19 7.13 0.30
C LEU A 53 -3.63 7.61 0.50
N GLY A 54 -4.22 7.34 1.67
CA GLY A 54 -5.61 7.65 2.00
C GLY A 54 -6.43 6.40 2.25
#